data_AF-A0A519BH59-F1
#
_entry.id   AF-A0A519BH59-F1
#
_cell.length_a   1.000
_cell.length_b   1.000
_cell.length_c   1.000
_cell.angle_alpha   90.00
_cell.angle_beta   90.00
_cell.angle_gamma   90.00
#
_symmetry.space_group_name_H-M   'P 1'
#
loop_
_entity.id
_entity.type
_entity.pdbx_description
1 polymer ?
#
loop_
_entity_poly.entity_id
_entity_poly.type
_entity_poly.pdbx_seq_one_letter_code
_entity_poly.pdbx_strand_id
1 'polypeptide(L)'
;MKFPPSIIITSLSGFCVCHFKDAAHDLSAPLHYHISIPLKEDDYLLFVLVTSQLNNKIDYYSRTNKKALNSIISIEPKDFSFIYKNDTIIDCNQPIFNRKQEFFENNKIINWENDFEIKLRDIPTDLKKRIVSALKNSPIVKPYIKNLISDI
;
A
#
# COMPACT_ATOMS: atom_id res chain seq x y z
N MET A 1 9.58 -19.51 -12.37
CA MET A 1 9.39 -20.32 -11.15
C MET A 1 8.56 -19.47 -10.19
N LYS A 2 7.41 -19.94 -9.67
CA LYS A 2 6.66 -19.20 -8.64
C LYS A 2 7.29 -19.52 -7.29
N PHE A 3 7.73 -18.50 -6.55
CA PHE A 3 8.29 -18.69 -5.21
C PHE A 3 7.17 -18.93 -4.20
N PRO A 4 7.41 -19.69 -3.12
CA PRO A 4 6.48 -19.81 -2.01
C PRO A 4 6.10 -18.43 -1.43
N PRO A 5 4.85 -18.24 -1.00
CA PRO A 5 4.37 -17.00 -0.36
C PRO A 5 5.30 -16.46 0.74
N SER A 6 5.78 -17.34 1.62
CA SER A 6 6.70 -16.97 2.70
C SER A 6 8.00 -16.35 2.17
N ILE A 7 8.61 -16.94 1.13
CA ILE A 7 9.84 -16.41 0.53
C ILE A 7 9.59 -15.03 -0.08
N ILE A 8 8.45 -14.85 -0.77
CA ILE A 8 8.08 -13.56 -1.38
C ILE A 8 7.95 -12.49 -0.29
N ILE A 9 7.15 -12.75 0.74
CA ILE A 9 6.87 -11.81 1.83
C ILE A 9 8.13 -11.47 2.63
N THR A 10 8.96 -12.46 2.96
CA THR A 10 10.23 -12.22 3.65
C THR A 10 11.20 -11.39 2.81
N SER A 11 11.13 -11.44 1.48
CA SER A 11 11.95 -10.62 0.58
C SER A 11 11.54 -9.14 0.50
N LEU A 12 10.43 -8.75 1.14
CA LEU A 12 9.94 -7.37 1.17
C LEU A 12 10.58 -6.63 2.36
N SER A 13 11.71 -5.98 2.12
CA SER A 13 12.46 -5.22 3.14
C SER A 13 12.51 -3.71 2.87
N GLY A 14 11.92 -3.25 1.75
CA GLY A 14 12.00 -1.87 1.30
C GLY A 14 10.72 -1.39 0.66
N PHE A 15 10.79 -0.20 0.06
CA PHE A 15 9.73 0.29 -0.81
C PHE A 15 9.63 -0.58 -2.06
N CYS A 16 8.45 -1.11 -2.34
CA CYS A 16 8.18 -1.73 -3.63
C CYS A 16 6.70 -1.65 -3.98
N VAL A 17 6.38 -1.72 -5.27
CA VAL A 17 5.02 -1.86 -5.77
C VAL A 17 4.74 -3.34 -5.97
N CYS A 18 3.77 -3.84 -5.23
CA CYS A 18 3.23 -5.19 -5.35
C CYS A 18 1.88 -5.14 -6.05
N HIS A 19 1.54 -6.18 -6.80
CA HIS A 19 0.26 -6.36 -7.46
C HIS A 19 -0.33 -7.68 -6.99
N PHE A 20 -1.40 -7.61 -6.20
CA PHE A 20 -2.04 -8.78 -5.60
C PHE A 20 -3.51 -8.50 -5.26
N LYS A 21 -4.24 -9.56 -4.92
CA LYS A 21 -5.64 -9.46 -4.46
C LYS A 21 -5.69 -9.44 -2.94
N ASP A 22 -6.21 -8.35 -2.38
CA ASP A 22 -6.54 -8.28 -0.96
C ASP A 22 -7.70 -9.25 -0.67
N ALA A 23 -7.54 -10.08 0.36
CA ALA A 23 -8.56 -11.03 0.80
C ALA A 23 -9.82 -10.35 1.35
N ALA A 24 -9.72 -9.09 1.79
CA ALA A 24 -10.87 -8.30 2.23
C ALA A 24 -11.74 -7.79 1.06
N HIS A 25 -11.25 -7.86 -0.18
CA HIS A 25 -12.01 -7.46 -1.36
C HIS A 25 -12.84 -8.63 -1.93
N ASP A 26 -13.92 -8.28 -2.64
CA ASP A 26 -14.80 -9.26 -3.29
C ASP A 26 -14.05 -10.24 -4.20
N LEU A 27 -14.53 -11.48 -4.28
CA LEU A 27 -13.95 -12.52 -5.15
C LEU A 27 -13.94 -12.15 -6.64
N SER A 28 -14.81 -11.25 -7.09
CA SER A 28 -14.82 -10.70 -8.45
C SER A 28 -13.94 -9.45 -8.62
N ALA A 29 -13.45 -8.85 -7.53
CA ALA A 29 -12.62 -7.66 -7.60
C ALA A 29 -11.27 -7.95 -8.29
N PRO A 30 -10.75 -7.03 -9.10
CA PRO A 30 -9.47 -7.21 -9.77
C PRO A 30 -8.30 -7.20 -8.78
N LEU A 31 -7.12 -7.56 -9.26
CA LEU A 31 -5.85 -7.35 -8.56
C LEU A 31 -5.59 -5.85 -8.39
N HIS A 32 -5.09 -5.46 -7.22
CA HIS A 32 -4.78 -4.07 -6.89
C HIS A 32 -3.30 -3.86 -6.66
N TYR A 33 -2.82 -2.67 -7.05
CA TYR A 33 -1.46 -2.27 -6.75
C TYR A 33 -1.38 -1.79 -5.30
N HIS A 34 -0.32 -2.19 -4.61
CA HIS A 34 -0.03 -1.82 -3.24
C HIS A 34 1.43 -1.40 -3.13
N ILE A 35 1.73 -0.41 -2.30
CA ILE A 35 3.11 -0.01 -2.04
C ILE A 35 3.51 -0.52 -0.66
N SER A 36 4.53 -1.36 -0.58
CA SER A 36 5.13 -1.73 0.71
C SER A 36 5.93 -0.55 1.24
N ILE A 37 5.83 -0.32 2.55
CA ILE A 37 6.53 0.73 3.27
C ILE A 37 7.45 0.04 4.27
N PRO A 38 8.77 0.33 4.25
CA PRO A 38 9.69 -0.22 5.22
C PRO A 38 9.36 0.30 6.61
N LEU A 39 9.47 -0.61 7.58
CA LEU A 39 9.30 -0.33 8.99
C LEU A 39 10.64 -0.51 9.71
N LYS A 40 10.74 0.03 10.92
CA LYS A 40 11.90 -0.15 11.80
C LYS A 40 12.03 -1.59 12.29
N GLU A 41 10.90 -2.29 12.40
CA GLU A 41 10.83 -3.69 12.80
C GLU A 41 10.57 -4.56 11.57
N ASP A 42 11.44 -5.54 11.33
CA ASP A 42 11.35 -6.39 10.12
C ASP A 42 10.25 -7.46 10.20
N ASP A 43 9.64 -7.69 11.37
CA ASP A 43 8.58 -8.69 11.54
C ASP A 43 7.21 -8.23 11.02
N TYR A 44 7.08 -6.95 10.68
CA TYR A 44 5.83 -6.35 10.21
C TYR A 44 5.95 -5.85 8.78
N LEU A 45 4.79 -5.79 8.09
CA LEU A 45 4.67 -5.11 6.81
C LEU A 45 3.55 -4.08 6.88
N LEU A 46 3.79 -2.98 6.17
CA LEU A 46 2.84 -1.92 5.95
C LEU A 46 2.63 -1.77 4.45
N PHE A 47 1.38 -1.89 3.99
CA PHE A 47 1.01 -1.60 2.61
C PHE A 47 0.03 -0.43 2.54
N VAL A 48 0.15 0.37 1.49
CA VAL A 48 -0.87 1.37 1.12
C VAL A 48 -1.43 1.03 -0.26
N LEU A 49 -2.75 1.20 -0.42
CA LEU A 49 -3.46 0.88 -1.66
C LEU A 49 -3.20 1.98 -2.72
N VAL A 50 -2.95 1.54 -3.95
CA VAL A 50 -2.98 2.37 -5.14
C VAL A 50 -4.30 2.11 -5.88
N THR A 51 -5.08 3.16 -6.11
CA THR A 51 -6.44 3.03 -6.69
C THR A 51 -6.77 4.17 -7.64
N SER A 52 -7.57 3.89 -8.66
CA SER A 52 -8.13 4.92 -9.56
C SER A 52 -9.49 5.45 -9.10
N GLN A 53 -9.87 5.21 -7.84
CA GLN A 53 -11.15 5.65 -7.25
C GLN A 53 -11.01 6.97 -6.50
N LEU A 54 -10.34 7.96 -7.10
CA LEU A 54 -10.09 9.27 -6.48
C LEU A 54 -11.38 9.93 -5.94
N ASN A 55 -12.40 10.06 -6.79
CA ASN A 55 -13.64 10.75 -6.41
C ASN A 55 -14.36 10.06 -5.24
N ASN A 56 -14.41 8.72 -5.25
CA ASN A 56 -15.01 7.95 -4.15
C ASN A 56 -14.28 8.22 -2.82
N LYS A 57 -12.95 8.32 -2.85
CA LYS A 57 -12.14 8.62 -1.66
C LYS A 57 -12.30 10.07 -1.21
N ILE A 58 -12.34 11.03 -2.13
CA ILE A 58 -12.63 12.44 -1.81
C ILE A 58 -14.00 12.55 -1.14
N ASP A 59 -15.05 11.97 -1.72
CA ASP A 59 -16.40 12.03 -1.19
C ASP A 59 -16.49 11.41 0.20
N TYR A 60 -15.87 10.23 0.39
CA TYR A 60 -15.84 9.55 1.67
C TYR A 60 -15.16 10.39 2.76
N TYR A 61 -13.93 10.88 2.53
CA TYR A 61 -13.20 11.63 3.55
C TYR A 61 -13.73 13.05 3.75
N SER A 62 -14.34 13.67 2.72
CA SER A 62 -15.02 14.96 2.88
C SER A 62 -16.18 14.86 3.89
N ARG A 63 -16.85 13.70 3.97
CA ARG A 63 -17.95 13.45 4.90
C ARG A 63 -17.49 12.95 6.27
N THR A 64 -16.42 12.16 6.34
CA THR A 64 -15.99 11.48 7.57
C THR A 64 -14.86 12.18 8.32
N ASN A 65 -13.83 12.65 7.62
CA ASN A 65 -12.71 13.38 8.21
C ASN A 65 -11.96 14.19 7.13
N LYS A 66 -12.34 15.46 6.95
CA LYS A 66 -11.78 16.31 5.89
C LYS A 66 -10.26 16.44 5.94
N LYS A 67 -9.63 16.33 7.11
CA LYS A 67 -8.16 16.39 7.25
C LYS A 67 -7.46 15.18 6.61
N ALA A 68 -8.16 14.05 6.47
CA ALA A 68 -7.62 12.85 5.84
C ALA A 68 -7.37 13.02 4.33
N LEU A 69 -8.00 14.01 3.69
CA LEU A 69 -7.75 14.33 2.28
C LEU A 69 -6.28 14.69 2.01
N ASN A 70 -5.58 15.26 3.00
CA ASN A 70 -4.16 15.61 2.88
C ASN A 70 -3.23 14.38 2.84
N SER A 71 -3.76 13.18 3.15
CA SER A 71 -3.03 11.92 3.09
C SER A 71 -3.41 11.07 1.88
N ILE A 72 -4.10 11.67 0.90
CA ILE A 72 -4.24 11.12 -0.44
C ILE A 72 -3.14 11.71 -1.31
N ILE A 73 -2.39 10.86 -2.00
CA ILE A 73 -1.30 11.28 -2.88
C ILE A 73 -1.68 10.97 -4.31
N SER A 74 -1.84 12.01 -5.14
CA SER A 74 -1.95 11.84 -6.58
C SER A 74 -0.65 11.31 -7.16
N ILE A 75 -0.77 10.34 -8.05
CA ILE A 75 0.35 9.80 -8.83
C ILE A 75 0.12 10.06 -10.31
N GLU A 76 1.20 10.41 -10.98
CA GLU A 76 1.21 10.70 -12.41
C GLU A 76 1.83 9.51 -13.18
N PRO A 77 1.56 9.37 -14.49
CA PRO A 77 2.19 8.33 -15.31
C PRO A 77 3.73 8.33 -15.27
N LYS A 78 4.35 9.48 -14.98
CA LYS A 78 5.80 9.61 -14.80
C LYS A 78 6.33 8.94 -13.52
N ASP A 79 5.47 8.79 -12.51
CA ASP A 79 5.85 8.15 -11.23
C ASP A 79 5.95 6.63 -11.41
N PHE A 80 5.07 6.05 -12.24
CA PHE A 80 5.00 4.62 -12.52
C PHE A 80 4.55 4.36 -13.97
N SER A 81 5.41 3.74 -14.78
CA SER A 81 5.14 3.48 -16.20
C SER A 81 3.97 2.54 -16.48
N PHE A 82 3.57 1.72 -15.50
CA PHE A 82 2.42 0.81 -15.60
C PHE A 82 1.09 1.46 -15.19
N ILE A 83 1.09 2.76 -14.86
CA ILE A 83 -0.11 3.52 -14.50
C ILE A 83 -0.51 4.41 -15.67
N TYR A 84 -1.69 4.12 -16.22
CA TYR A 84 -2.20 4.78 -17.42
C TYR A 84 -3.39 5.72 -17.14
N LYS A 85 -3.97 5.66 -15.93
CA LYS A 85 -5.12 6.48 -15.54
C LYS A 85 -4.65 7.70 -14.76
N ASN A 86 -5.08 8.89 -15.18
CA ASN A 86 -4.70 10.15 -14.56
C ASN A 86 -5.30 10.35 -13.15
N ASP A 87 -6.40 9.66 -12.83
CA ASP A 87 -7.08 9.76 -11.53
C ASP A 87 -6.61 8.70 -10.54
N THR A 88 -5.36 8.24 -10.67
CA THR A 88 -4.79 7.26 -9.76
C THR A 88 -4.18 7.96 -8.55
N ILE A 89 -4.41 7.38 -7.39
CA ILE A 89 -3.92 7.85 -6.10
C ILE A 89 -3.30 6.74 -5.29
N ILE A 90 -2.51 7.12 -4.29
CA ILE A 90 -2.14 6.31 -3.15
C ILE A 90 -2.99 6.77 -1.96
N ASP A 91 -3.76 5.86 -1.35
CA ASP A 91 -4.51 6.15 -0.13
C ASP A 91 -3.69 5.77 1.11
N CYS A 92 -3.10 6.77 1.77
CA CYS A 92 -2.30 6.56 2.98
C CYS A 92 -3.14 6.57 4.27
N ASN A 93 -4.47 6.68 4.21
CA ASN A 93 -5.30 6.72 5.41
C ASN A 93 -5.70 5.34 5.94
N GLN A 94 -5.76 4.34 5.05
CA GLN A 94 -6.17 2.97 5.37
C GLN A 94 -5.05 1.98 5.03
N PRO A 95 -3.87 2.09 5.66
CA PRO A 95 -2.81 1.14 5.39
C PRO A 95 -3.13 -0.24 5.98
N ILE A 96 -2.67 -1.28 5.30
CA ILE A 96 -2.71 -2.66 5.78
C ILE A 96 -1.44 -2.88 6.60
N PHE A 97 -1.59 -3.08 7.92
CA PHE A 97 -0.48 -3.28 8.85
C PHE A 97 -0.66 -4.58 9.61
N ASN A 98 0.23 -5.56 9.38
CA ASN A 98 0.18 -6.87 10.04
C ASN A 98 1.58 -7.49 10.13
N ARG A 99 1.72 -8.59 10.89
CA ARG A 99 2.97 -9.36 10.90
C ARG A 99 3.19 -10.03 9.55
N LYS A 100 4.44 -10.18 9.12
CA LYS A 100 4.81 -10.90 7.88
C LYS A 100 4.16 -12.28 7.80
N GLN A 101 4.11 -13.01 8.92
CA GLN A 101 3.48 -14.32 9.01
C GLN A 101 2.02 -14.31 8.51
N GLU A 102 1.25 -13.30 8.91
CA GLU A 102 -0.16 -13.18 8.56
C GLU A 102 -0.39 -12.92 7.06
N PHE A 103 0.61 -12.40 6.35
CA PHE A 103 0.52 -12.17 4.90
C PHE A 103 0.59 -13.46 4.09
N PHE A 104 1.26 -14.49 4.60
CA PHE A 104 1.39 -15.78 3.91
C PHE A 104 0.58 -16.92 4.55
N GLU A 105 -0.21 -16.64 5.57
CA GLU A 105 -1.13 -17.59 6.21
C GLU A 105 -2.49 -17.60 5.52
N ASN A 106 -2.89 -18.77 4.97
CA ASN A 106 -4.26 -19.16 4.60
C ASN A 106 -5.16 -18.04 4.04
N ASN A 107 -4.66 -17.27 3.07
CA ASN A 107 -5.39 -16.19 2.43
C ASN A 107 -5.96 -15.12 3.39
N LYS A 108 -5.32 -14.90 4.54
CA LYS A 108 -5.83 -13.96 5.56
C LYS A 108 -5.78 -12.51 5.10
N ILE A 109 -4.71 -12.12 4.41
CA ILE A 109 -4.52 -10.75 3.90
C ILE A 109 -4.38 -10.74 2.38
N ILE A 110 -3.58 -11.64 1.83
CA ILE A 110 -3.38 -11.79 0.39
C ILE A 110 -4.09 -13.06 -0.04
N ASN A 111 -4.95 -12.97 -1.06
CA ASN A 111 -5.48 -14.16 -1.72
C ASN A 111 -4.40 -14.74 -2.66
N TRP A 112 -3.71 -15.78 -2.22
CA TRP A 112 -2.64 -16.50 -2.92
C TRP A 112 -3.13 -17.48 -3.99
N GLU A 113 -4.44 -17.68 -4.12
CA GLU A 113 -5.00 -18.37 -5.29
C GLU A 113 -4.84 -17.53 -6.56
N ASN A 114 -4.69 -16.21 -6.37
CA ASN A 114 -4.37 -15.26 -7.43
C ASN A 114 -2.86 -14.97 -7.46
N ASP A 115 -2.40 -14.37 -8.56
CA ASP A 115 -1.01 -14.01 -8.70
C ASP A 115 -0.60 -12.89 -7.72
N PHE A 116 0.60 -13.03 -7.17
CA PHE A 116 1.33 -11.97 -6.48
C PHE A 116 2.56 -11.62 -7.31
N GLU A 117 2.69 -10.34 -7.67
CA GLU A 117 3.81 -9.86 -8.46
C GLU A 117 4.45 -8.63 -7.84
N ILE A 118 5.79 -8.59 -7.76
CA ILE A 118 6.55 -7.39 -7.42
C ILE A 118 6.83 -6.65 -8.72
N LYS A 119 6.09 -5.57 -8.97
CA LYS A 119 6.18 -4.78 -10.21
C LYS A 119 7.42 -3.89 -10.26
N LEU A 120 7.78 -3.32 -9.12
CA LEU A 120 8.87 -2.33 -9.05
C LEU A 120 9.46 -2.31 -7.64
N ARG A 121 10.79 -2.37 -7.51
CA ARG A 121 11.50 -2.19 -6.22
C ARG A 121 12.10 -0.80 -6.03
N ASP A 122 12.25 -0.02 -7.10
CA ASP A 122 12.82 1.32 -7.01
C ASP A 122 11.75 2.39 -7.25
N ILE A 123 11.17 2.87 -6.14
CA ILE A 123 10.19 3.97 -6.16
C ILE A 123 10.95 5.31 -6.11
N PRO A 124 10.56 6.34 -6.89
CA PRO A 124 11.20 7.65 -6.85
C PRO A 124 11.30 8.22 -5.43
N THR A 125 12.46 8.76 -5.07
CA THR A 125 12.74 9.28 -3.71
C THR A 125 11.73 10.34 -3.25
N ASP A 126 11.33 11.24 -4.14
CA ASP A 126 10.34 12.27 -3.79
C ASP A 126 8.97 11.68 -3.49
N LEU A 127 8.57 10.62 -4.22
CA LEU A 127 7.34 9.90 -3.93
C LEU A 127 7.42 9.14 -2.61
N LYS A 128 8.54 8.49 -2.32
CA LYS A 128 8.81 7.85 -1.02
C LYS A 128 8.62 8.84 0.14
N LYS A 129 9.22 10.03 0.04
CA LYS A 129 9.10 11.11 1.03
C LYS A 129 7.66 11.60 1.20
N ARG A 130 6.93 11.80 0.09
CA ARG A 130 5.51 12.19 0.10
C ARG A 130 4.66 11.14 0.83
N ILE A 131 4.87 9.85 0.56
CA ILE A 131 4.15 8.74 1.21
C ILE A 131 4.40 8.71 2.71
N VAL A 132 5.66 8.78 3.15
CA VAL A 132 5.98 8.79 4.59
C VAL A 132 5.40 10.01 5.29
N SER A 133 5.50 11.18 4.67
CA SER A 133 4.88 12.40 5.22
C SER A 133 3.36 12.24 5.34
N ALA A 134 2.68 11.73 4.32
CA ALA A 134 1.23 11.51 4.33
C ALA A 134 0.78 10.51 5.41
N LEU A 135 1.51 9.41 5.59
CA LEU A 135 1.25 8.41 6.62
C LEU A 135 1.43 8.98 8.04
N LYS A 136 2.55 9.67 8.30
CA LYS A 136 2.84 10.27 9.61
C LYS A 136 1.85 11.38 9.96
N ASN A 137 1.41 12.16 8.98
CA ASN A 137 0.48 13.27 9.16
C ASN A 137 -1.01 12.87 9.06
N SER A 138 -1.33 11.64 8.64
CA SER A 138 -2.72 11.20 8.52
C SER A 138 -3.43 11.23 9.88
N PRO A 139 -4.63 11.83 9.98
CA PRO A 139 -5.39 11.82 11.22
C PRO A 139 -6.02 10.45 11.53
N ILE A 140 -5.98 9.49 10.60
CA ILE A 140 -6.62 8.18 10.72
C ILE A 140 -5.60 7.10 11.10
N VAL A 141 -4.37 7.18 10.58
CA VAL A 141 -3.32 6.21 10.89
C VAL A 141 -3.01 6.24 12.39
N LYS A 142 -3.00 5.07 13.03
CA LYS A 142 -2.80 4.95 14.48
C LYS A 142 -1.38 5.39 14.87
N PRO A 143 -1.19 6.08 16.01
CA PRO A 143 0.12 6.59 16.42
C PRO A 143 1.23 5.55 16.48
N TYR A 144 0.94 4.33 16.96
CA TYR A 144 1.96 3.28 17.04
C TYR A 144 2.47 2.84 15.66
N ILE A 145 1.61 2.82 14.63
CA ILE A 145 2.02 2.51 13.25
C ILE A 145 2.97 3.60 12.75
N LYS A 146 2.63 4.88 13.00
CA LYS A 146 3.46 6.03 12.58
C LYS A 146 4.87 5.98 13.17
N ASN A 147 4.99 5.54 14.42
CA ASN A 147 6.27 5.44 15.12
C ASN A 147 7.18 4.32 14.56
N LEU A 148 6.58 3.31 13.94
CA LEU A 148 7.28 2.19 13.29
C LEU A 148 7.77 2.53 11.88
N ILE A 149 7.23 3.56 11.22
CA ILE A 149 7.65 3.94 9.87
C ILE A 149 9.09 4.48 9.91
N SER A 150 9.95 3.91 9.06
CA SER A 150 11.33 4.34 8.91
C SER A 150 11.41 5.74 8.27
N ASP A 151 12.42 6.51 8.68
CA ASP A 151 12.75 7.78 8.03
C ASP A 151 13.41 7.53 6.66
N ILE A 152 13.29 8.51 5.75
CA ILE A 152 13.74 8.43 4.33
C ILE A 152 14.62 9.62 3.98
#